data_AF-A0A6A0CZP8-F1
#
_entry.id   AF-A0A6A0CZP8-F1
#
_cell.length_a   1.000
_cell.length_b   1.000
_cell.length_c   1.000
_cell.angle_alpha   90.00
_cell.angle_beta   90.00
_cell.angle_gamma   90.00
#
_symmetry.space_group_name_H-M   'P 1'
#
loop_
_entity.id
_entity.type
_entity.pdbx_description
1 polymer ?
#
loop_
_entity_poly.entity_id
_entity_poly.type
_entity_poly.pdbx_seq_one_letter_code
_entity_poly.pdbx_strand_id
1 'polypeptide(L)'
;MVRQEGDIQETTGVEMAGETEVISTISYEGEFPCVLVFPDKKHVQNYTFAPILDIIKQTLIDTGFKIRLLSDESRDVKRYIDEFVKIAKECVYGVVILDGFRPNVLLELGILLGLNKPITLIMSRDAKISVKTLYQNFSEANLTERQFKKLSNPKIRFGSGTHLSDFSTHLTIFDPSANSNEANHVSKRLKESIDRTRSLILNEYEKVNSKSIAETMPDYLQEYQKTLFNILRYYTGSAEFSATDIEKSWNEIKDIEKKSGNKLPSDIRTIVASLYSTLSEKAPWRNVEEIMENFSKALEVYYEALEYEPDRNQKADIQRKIGDIYWKLAQYRDIKENCKKAIKAYEEALNVYTLERFPMDYAMTQN
;
A
#
# COMPACT_ATOMS: atom_id res chain seq x y z
N MET A 1 63.34 28.83 -1.04
CA MET A 1 62.46 28.63 0.13
C MET A 1 62.42 27.13 0.37
N VAL A 2 63.31 26.55 1.21
CA VAL A 2 63.17 26.41 2.68
C VAL A 2 61.86 25.64 2.98
N ARG A 3 61.80 24.42 3.55
CA ARG A 3 62.74 23.55 4.30
C ARG A 3 62.13 22.12 4.42
N GLN A 4 63.02 21.11 4.41
CA GLN A 4 63.14 19.88 5.25
C GLN A 4 61.86 19.18 5.79
N GLU A 5 61.62 17.89 5.47
CA GLU A 5 62.24 16.64 6.01
C GLU A 5 61.86 16.29 7.46
N GLY A 6 61.40 15.05 7.67
CA GLY A 6 61.23 14.43 8.99
C GLY A 6 60.44 13.11 8.96
N ASP A 7 61.09 12.02 8.56
CA ASP A 7 60.70 10.63 8.83
C ASP A 7 60.89 10.30 10.32
N ILE A 8 59.92 9.63 10.96
CA ILE A 8 60.16 8.67 12.07
C ILE A 8 59.10 7.55 12.01
N GLN A 9 59.56 6.31 11.80
CA GLN A 9 58.85 5.09 12.14
C GLN A 9 58.93 4.87 13.67
N GLU A 10 57.83 4.49 14.33
CA GLU A 10 57.77 3.24 15.12
C GLU A 10 56.38 2.98 15.71
N THR A 11 56.07 1.69 15.74
CA THR A 11 54.90 0.97 16.22
C THR A 11 54.54 1.19 17.69
N THR A 12 53.24 1.19 18.02
CA THR A 12 52.64 0.38 19.11
C THR A 12 51.12 0.53 19.08
N GLY A 13 50.42 -0.61 19.22
CA GLY A 13 48.99 -0.72 19.01
C GLY A 13 48.14 -0.17 20.15
N VAL A 14 46.91 0.22 19.79
CA VAL A 14 45.72 0.10 20.64
C VAL A 14 44.56 -0.24 19.70
N GLU A 15 44.04 -1.46 19.81
CA GLU A 15 42.68 -1.80 19.37
C GLU A 15 41.69 -0.91 20.13
N MET A 16 40.79 -0.22 19.44
CA MET A 16 39.41 -0.01 19.89
C MET A 16 38.49 0.33 18.72
N ALA A 17 37.52 -0.57 18.50
CA ALA A 17 36.18 -0.35 17.99
C ALA A 17 35.95 0.85 17.05
N GLY A 18 35.98 0.58 15.74
CA GLY A 18 35.36 1.43 14.73
C GLY A 18 34.05 0.81 14.27
N GLU A 19 32.95 1.45 14.66
CA GLU A 19 31.58 1.21 14.21
C GLU A 19 31.52 1.03 12.69
N THR A 20 31.17 -0.16 12.20
CA THR A 20 30.89 -0.34 10.78
C THR A 20 29.46 0.11 10.50
N GLU A 21 29.40 1.39 10.13
CA GLU A 21 28.49 2.06 9.21
C GLU A 21 27.19 1.35 8.79
N VAL A 22 26.12 2.08 9.08
CA VAL A 22 24.81 2.09 8.42
C VAL A 22 24.90 1.71 6.95
N ILE A 23 24.53 0.47 6.62
CA ILE A 23 24.20 0.13 5.23
C ILE A 23 22.81 0.72 4.94
N SER A 24 22.80 1.97 4.49
CA SER A 24 21.68 2.56 3.78
C SER A 24 21.57 1.87 2.42
N THR A 25 20.90 0.72 2.37
CA THR A 25 20.52 0.12 1.10
C THR A 25 19.49 1.02 0.42
N ILE A 26 19.89 1.47 -0.76
CA ILE A 26 19.11 2.16 -1.77
C ILE A 26 17.73 1.51 -1.86
N SER A 27 16.68 2.32 -1.62
CA SER A 27 15.29 1.89 -1.71
C SER A 27 14.90 1.78 -3.17
N TYR A 28 14.59 0.58 -3.66
CA TYR A 28 13.91 0.45 -4.94
C TYR A 28 12.42 0.76 -4.76
N GLU A 29 11.82 1.49 -5.70
CA GLU A 29 10.37 1.61 -5.82
C GLU A 29 9.76 0.20 -5.93
N GLY A 30 8.89 -0.19 -4.98
CA GLY A 30 8.17 -1.47 -4.99
C GLY A 30 8.46 -2.46 -3.84
N GLU A 31 9.37 -2.16 -2.90
CA GLU A 31 9.65 -3.05 -1.76
C GLU A 31 8.66 -2.85 -0.58
N PHE A 32 8.15 -3.95 -0.02
CA PHE A 32 7.24 -3.92 1.14
C PHE A 32 8.02 -3.69 2.45
N PRO A 33 7.72 -2.66 3.26
CA PRO A 33 8.41 -2.44 4.52
C PRO A 33 8.06 -3.55 5.54
N CYS A 34 9.07 -4.23 6.07
CA CYS A 34 8.94 -5.31 7.04
C CYS A 34 9.77 -5.03 8.29
N VAL A 35 9.20 -5.29 9.46
CA VAL A 35 9.96 -5.29 10.72
C VAL A 35 10.40 -6.71 11.05
N LEU A 36 11.70 -6.89 11.30
CA LEU A 36 12.26 -8.15 11.74
C LEU A 36 12.67 -8.02 13.21
N VAL A 37 11.92 -8.71 14.07
CA VAL A 37 12.10 -8.70 15.52
C VAL A 37 12.85 -9.96 15.94
N PHE A 38 13.96 -9.79 16.64
CA PHE A 38 14.75 -10.91 17.15
C PHE A 38 15.56 -10.48 18.38
N PRO A 39 15.95 -11.41 19.26
CA PRO A 39 16.73 -11.07 20.43
C PRO A 39 18.20 -10.77 20.10
N ASP A 40 18.80 -9.81 20.81
CA ASP A 40 20.24 -9.53 20.71
C ASP A 40 21.08 -10.73 21.20
N LYS A 41 22.14 -11.03 20.44
CA LYS A 41 23.18 -12.01 20.75
C LYS A 41 23.77 -11.83 22.15
N LYS A 42 23.87 -10.59 22.66
CA LYS A 42 24.40 -10.28 24.00
C LYS A 42 23.63 -10.97 25.13
N HIS A 43 22.36 -11.31 24.90
CA HIS A 43 21.49 -11.76 25.97
C HIS A 43 21.05 -13.23 25.83
N VAL A 44 21.33 -13.93 24.72
CA VAL A 44 20.94 -15.33 24.46
C VAL A 44 22.11 -16.29 24.67
N GLN A 45 21.99 -17.18 25.66
CA GLN A 45 22.92 -18.31 25.79
C GLN A 45 22.53 -19.39 24.78
N ASN A 46 23.44 -19.71 23.84
CA ASN A 46 23.25 -20.58 22.68
C ASN A 46 22.35 -19.97 21.59
N TYR A 47 22.84 -18.90 20.97
CA TYR A 47 22.21 -18.17 19.86
C TYR A 47 22.13 -19.04 18.59
N THR A 48 21.14 -19.92 18.53
CA THR A 48 20.89 -20.86 17.42
C THR A 48 20.44 -20.16 16.14
N PHE A 49 20.03 -18.89 16.23
CA PHE A 49 19.56 -18.10 15.10
C PHE A 49 20.64 -17.27 14.39
N ALA A 50 21.83 -17.02 14.98
CA ALA A 50 22.90 -16.28 14.29
C ALA A 50 23.18 -16.79 12.86
N PRO A 51 23.37 -18.11 12.66
CA PRO A 51 23.69 -18.66 11.35
C PRO A 51 22.52 -18.56 10.35
N ILE A 52 21.30 -18.37 10.87
CA ILE A 52 20.05 -18.44 10.13
C ILE A 52 19.45 -17.04 9.90
N LEU A 53 19.87 -16.04 10.68
CA LEU A 53 19.38 -14.67 10.57
C LEU A 53 19.67 -14.11 9.19
N ASP A 54 20.85 -14.37 8.63
CA ASP A 54 21.20 -13.94 7.28
C ASP A 54 20.36 -14.66 6.22
N ILE A 55 20.02 -15.94 6.44
CA ILE A 55 19.10 -16.70 5.58
C ILE A 55 17.70 -16.08 5.62
N ILE A 56 17.20 -15.71 6.81
CA ILE A 56 15.90 -15.04 6.99
C ILE A 56 15.90 -13.68 6.27
N LYS A 57 16.93 -12.86 6.50
CA LYS A 57 17.07 -11.56 5.85
C LYS A 57 17.10 -11.69 4.34
N GLN A 58 17.92 -12.58 3.81
CA GLN A 58 18.00 -12.81 2.37
C GLN A 58 16.67 -13.32 1.82
N THR A 59 15.99 -14.24 2.52
CA THR A 59 14.68 -14.75 2.10
C THR A 59 13.64 -13.62 2.02
N LEU A 60 13.66 -12.68 2.96
CA LEU A 60 12.76 -11.51 2.96
C LEU A 60 13.06 -10.57 1.81
N ILE A 61 14.33 -10.28 1.56
CA ILE A 61 14.76 -9.45 0.42
C ILE A 61 14.34 -10.11 -0.90
N ASP A 62 14.62 -11.40 -1.08
CA ASP A 62 14.26 -12.18 -2.27
C ASP A 62 12.73 -12.26 -2.51
N THR A 63 11.93 -12.04 -1.46
CA THR A 63 10.47 -12.01 -1.52
C THR A 63 9.90 -10.60 -1.60
N GLY A 64 10.75 -9.59 -1.76
CA GLY A 64 10.38 -8.20 -2.03
C GLY A 64 10.18 -7.34 -0.79
N PHE A 65 10.77 -7.69 0.35
CA PHE A 65 10.66 -6.90 1.58
C PHE A 65 11.90 -6.05 1.86
N LYS A 66 11.65 -4.82 2.32
CA LYS A 66 12.64 -3.93 2.91
C LYS A 66 12.65 -4.09 4.43
N ILE A 67 13.75 -4.59 4.97
CA ILE A 67 13.85 -4.93 6.39
C ILE A 67 14.18 -3.68 7.21
N ARG A 68 13.40 -3.44 8.27
CA ARG A 68 13.64 -2.46 9.33
C ARG A 68 14.05 -3.19 10.60
N LEU A 69 15.18 -2.76 11.16
CA LEU A 69 15.74 -3.27 12.40
C LEU A 69 15.80 -2.13 13.41
N LEU A 70 15.41 -2.41 14.64
CA LEU A 70 15.69 -1.53 15.77
C LEU A 70 16.78 -2.21 16.59
N SER A 71 17.90 -1.53 16.79
CA SER A 71 18.94 -2.00 17.71
C SER A 71 18.46 -1.87 19.16
N ASP A 72 18.75 -2.85 20.01
CA ASP A 72 18.42 -2.90 21.46
C ASP A 72 19.11 -1.76 22.28
N GLU A 73 19.81 -0.83 21.61
CA GLU A 73 20.57 0.25 22.23
C GLU A 73 19.70 1.49 22.45
N SER A 74 18.83 1.42 23.46
CA SER A 74 18.36 2.64 24.11
C SER A 74 18.37 2.48 25.62
N ARG A 75 19.07 3.40 26.32
CA ARG A 75 19.04 3.50 27.79
C ARG A 75 17.70 4.03 28.31
N ASP A 76 16.77 4.36 27.43
CA ASP A 76 15.45 4.90 27.73
C ASP A 76 14.36 4.04 27.07
N VAL A 77 13.75 3.17 27.88
CA VAL A 77 12.68 2.25 27.50
C VAL A 77 11.51 2.98 26.81
N LYS A 78 11.22 4.23 27.19
CA LYS A 78 10.12 4.98 26.60
C LYS A 78 10.44 5.36 25.15
N ARG A 79 11.66 5.85 24.91
CA ARG A 79 12.13 6.18 23.57
C ARG A 79 12.17 4.94 22.67
N TYR A 80 12.57 3.79 23.20
CA TYR A 80 12.52 2.51 22.50
C TYR A 80 11.11 2.19 21.99
N ILE A 81 10.13 2.23 22.90
CA ILE A 81 8.75 1.85 22.60
C ILE A 81 8.17 2.80 21.57
N ASP A 82 8.37 4.11 21.74
CA ASP A 82 7.86 5.12 20.81
C ASP A 82 8.45 4.94 19.40
N GLU A 83 9.75 4.64 19.31
CA GLU A 83 10.43 4.37 18.05
C GLU A 83 9.97 3.05 17.41
N PHE A 84 9.83 1.98 18.19
CA PHE A 84 9.31 0.72 17.70
C PHE A 84 7.86 0.85 17.21
N VAL A 85 7.00 1.55 17.95
CA VAL A 85 5.61 1.81 17.53
C VAL A 85 5.58 2.56 16.21
N LYS A 86 6.48 3.51 15.99
CA LYS A 86 6.61 4.23 14.71
C LYS A 86 6.98 3.26 13.58
N ILE A 87 8.05 2.47 13.76
CA ILE A 87 8.48 1.48 12.78
C ILE A 87 7.36 0.47 12.48
N ALA A 88 6.70 -0.04 13.52
CA ALA A 88 5.62 -1.00 13.40
C ALA A 88 4.44 -0.45 12.60
N LYS A 89 4.09 0.84 12.79
CA LYS A 89 3.02 1.50 12.01
C LYS A 89 3.36 1.60 10.52
N GLU A 90 4.61 1.90 10.20
CA GLU A 90 5.11 2.06 8.81
C GLU A 90 5.32 0.72 8.10
N CYS A 91 5.54 -0.37 8.85
CA CYS A 91 5.70 -1.70 8.27
C CYS A 91 4.37 -2.37 7.96
N VAL A 92 4.33 -3.15 6.88
CA VAL A 92 3.13 -3.89 6.44
C VAL A 92 3.15 -5.35 6.87
N TYR A 93 4.29 -5.82 7.36
CA TYR A 93 4.51 -7.20 7.75
C TYR A 93 5.54 -7.29 8.88
N GLY A 94 5.29 -8.16 9.85
CA GLY A 94 6.20 -8.45 10.95
C GLY A 94 6.72 -9.88 10.89
N VAL A 95 8.03 -10.06 11.03
CA VAL A 95 8.62 -11.37 11.30
C VAL A 95 9.19 -11.34 12.71
N VAL A 96 8.69 -12.21 13.58
CA VAL A 96 9.11 -12.25 14.98
C VAL A 96 9.76 -13.60 15.27
N ILE A 97 11.04 -13.55 15.64
CA ILE A 97 11.81 -14.71 16.05
C ILE A 97 11.61 -14.96 17.54
N LEU A 98 10.91 -16.04 17.85
CA LEU A 98 10.71 -16.52 19.21
C LEU A 98 11.87 -17.44 19.60
N ASP A 99 12.97 -16.84 20.05
CA ASP A 99 14.09 -17.55 20.66
C ASP A 99 14.11 -17.31 22.18
N GLY A 100 13.18 -17.97 22.86
CA GLY A 100 12.91 -17.78 24.28
C GLY A 100 11.92 -16.64 24.58
N PHE A 101 11.22 -16.74 25.71
CA PHE A 101 10.32 -15.67 26.19
C PHE A 101 11.16 -14.52 26.75
N ARG A 102 11.51 -13.56 25.90
CA ARG A 102 12.11 -12.30 26.33
C ARG A 102 11.04 -11.22 26.48
N PRO A 103 11.07 -10.41 27.55
CA PRO A 103 10.13 -9.33 27.73
C PRO A 103 10.08 -8.36 26.53
N ASN A 104 11.23 -7.97 25.97
CA ASN A 104 11.30 -7.02 24.85
C ASN A 104 10.63 -7.59 23.58
N VAL A 105 11.01 -8.80 23.16
CA VAL A 105 10.43 -9.48 21.99
C VAL A 105 8.92 -9.69 22.14
N LEU A 106 8.46 -10.00 23.36
CA LEU A 106 7.03 -10.15 23.65
C LEU A 106 6.28 -8.82 23.62
N LEU A 107 6.90 -7.75 24.10
CA LEU A 107 6.34 -6.40 24.04
C LEU A 107 6.18 -5.96 22.58
N GLU A 108 7.22 -6.14 21.77
CA GLU A 108 7.21 -5.85 20.34
C GLU A 108 6.16 -6.66 19.59
N LEU A 109 6.07 -7.97 19.89
CA LEU A 109 5.00 -8.82 19.39
C LEU A 109 3.62 -8.29 19.80
N GLY A 110 3.45 -7.92 21.08
CA GLY A 110 2.21 -7.35 21.60
C GLY A 110 1.79 -6.07 20.88
N ILE A 111 2.75 -5.19 20.57
CA ILE A 111 2.52 -3.97 19.79
C ILE A 111 2.05 -4.33 18.36
N LEU A 112 2.73 -5.26 17.70
CA LEU A 112 2.35 -5.68 16.34
C LEU A 112 0.95 -6.30 16.30
N LEU A 113 0.61 -7.13 17.30
CA LEU A 113 -0.71 -7.70 17.46
C LEU A 113 -1.77 -6.63 17.74
N GLY A 114 -1.48 -5.67 18.62
CA GLY A 114 -2.37 -4.56 18.93
C GLY A 114 -2.63 -3.64 17.73
N LEU A 115 -1.66 -3.52 16.82
CA LEU A 115 -1.80 -2.83 15.54
C LEU A 115 -2.45 -3.71 14.45
N ASN A 116 -2.84 -4.95 14.77
CA ASN A 116 -3.41 -5.94 13.85
C ASN A 116 -2.54 -6.16 12.60
N LYS A 117 -1.22 -6.15 12.77
CA LYS A 117 -0.27 -6.35 11.67
C LYS A 117 -0.27 -7.82 11.25
N PRO A 118 -0.14 -8.12 9.95
CA PRO A 118 0.18 -9.47 9.49
C PRO A 118 1.55 -9.87 10.04
N ILE A 119 1.61 -10.99 10.77
CA ILE A 119 2.83 -11.42 11.45
C ILE A 119 3.13 -12.89 11.12
N THR A 120 4.41 -13.21 10.95
CA THR A 120 4.90 -14.58 11.01
C THR A 120 5.77 -14.78 12.23
N LEU A 121 5.34 -15.69 13.09
CA LEU A 121 6.11 -16.12 14.24
C LEU A 121 7.03 -17.26 13.80
N ILE A 122 8.33 -17.10 14.00
CA ILE A 122 9.32 -18.13 13.70
C ILE A 122 9.86 -18.69 15.00
N MET A 123 9.83 -20.00 15.16
CA MET A 123 10.37 -20.68 16.34
C MET A 123 11.17 -21.91 15.95
N SER A 124 12.33 -22.07 16.58
CA SER A 124 13.09 -23.32 16.47
C SER A 124 12.34 -24.44 17.18
N ARG A 125 12.36 -25.65 16.62
CA ARG A 125 11.84 -26.86 17.26
C ARG A 125 12.42 -27.11 18.66
N ASP A 126 13.63 -26.62 18.93
CA ASP A 126 14.32 -26.75 20.21
C ASP A 126 14.34 -25.46 21.04
N ALA A 127 13.50 -24.48 20.71
CA ALA A 127 13.43 -23.21 21.43
C ALA A 127 13.14 -23.44 22.93
N LYS A 128 13.82 -22.65 23.78
CA LYS A 128 13.72 -22.74 25.25
C LYS A 128 13.45 -21.37 25.87
N ILE A 129 12.67 -21.35 26.95
CA ILE A 129 12.43 -20.16 27.76
C ILE A 129 13.74 -19.74 28.43
N SER A 130 14.19 -18.50 28.20
CA SER A 130 15.36 -17.95 28.89
C SER A 130 14.97 -17.43 30.28
N VAL A 131 14.83 -18.32 31.26
CA VAL A 131 14.31 -17.97 32.60
C VAL A 131 15.21 -16.95 33.31
N LYS A 132 16.53 -17.09 33.14
CA LYS A 132 17.50 -16.19 33.76
C LYS A 132 17.42 -14.75 33.25
N THR A 133 16.94 -14.53 32.02
CA THR A 133 16.87 -13.19 31.43
C THR A 133 15.63 -12.42 31.90
N LEU A 134 14.74 -13.05 32.67
CA LEU A 134 13.62 -12.37 33.33
C LEU A 134 14.04 -11.61 34.59
N TYR A 135 15.25 -11.85 35.09
CA TYR A 135 15.77 -11.27 36.32
C TYR A 135 17.15 -10.64 36.03
N GLN A 136 17.43 -9.46 36.58
CA GLN A 136 18.77 -8.87 36.43
C GLN A 136 19.80 -9.60 37.28
N ASN A 137 19.40 -10.12 38.44
CA ASN A 137 20.27 -10.85 39.36
C ASN A 137 19.48 -11.83 40.26
N PHE A 138 20.21 -12.63 41.05
CA PHE A 138 19.60 -13.61 41.96
C PHE A 138 18.77 -12.96 43.08
N SER A 139 19.13 -11.75 43.50
CA SER A 139 18.41 -10.99 44.54
C SER A 139 17.01 -10.58 44.06
N GLU A 140 16.88 -10.09 42.83
CA GLU A 140 15.58 -9.78 42.22
C GLU A 140 14.69 -11.00 42.03
N ALA A 141 15.30 -12.17 41.80
CA ALA A 141 14.57 -13.43 41.72
C ALA A 141 14.12 -13.95 43.09
N ASN A 142 14.50 -13.29 44.20
CA ASN A 142 14.35 -13.80 45.57
C ASN A 142 14.96 -15.21 45.75
N LEU A 143 16.10 -15.47 45.09
CA LEU A 143 16.81 -16.75 45.12
C LEU A 143 18.23 -16.58 45.67
N THR A 144 18.76 -17.63 46.28
CA THR A 144 20.20 -17.71 46.55
C THR A 144 20.98 -17.88 45.24
N GLU A 145 22.25 -17.46 45.20
CA GLU A 145 23.11 -17.62 44.03
C GLU A 145 23.17 -19.08 43.53
N ARG A 146 23.16 -20.05 44.45
CA ARG A 146 23.14 -21.49 44.13
C ARG A 146 21.83 -21.92 43.47
N GLN A 147 20.69 -21.40 43.93
CA GLN A 147 19.39 -21.67 43.32
C GLN A 147 19.27 -20.99 41.95
N PHE A 148 19.74 -19.75 41.83
CA PHE A 148 19.73 -19.00 40.57
C PHE A 148 20.58 -19.68 39.49
N LYS A 149 21.79 -20.16 39.84
CA LYS A 149 22.64 -20.93 38.91
C LYS A 149 21.95 -22.19 38.40
N LYS A 150 21.16 -22.86 39.24
CA LYS A 150 20.39 -24.08 38.92
C LYS A 150 19.12 -23.84 38.09
N LEU A 151 18.70 -22.59 37.85
CA LEU A 151 17.57 -22.31 36.96
C LEU A 151 17.82 -22.94 35.59
N SER A 152 16.86 -23.74 35.15
CA SER A 152 16.87 -24.41 33.87
C SER A 152 15.94 -23.70 32.89
N ASN A 153 16.29 -23.77 31.60
CA ASN A 153 15.50 -23.18 30.53
C ASN A 153 14.56 -24.27 29.96
N PRO A 154 13.27 -24.30 30.30
CA PRO A 154 12.34 -25.30 29.78
C PRO A 154 12.12 -25.11 28.27
N LYS A 155 11.86 -26.21 27.55
CA LYS A 155 11.47 -26.13 26.13
C LYS A 155 10.12 -25.43 25.98
N ILE A 156 10.00 -24.59 24.96
CA ILE A 156 8.73 -24.00 24.57
C ILE A 156 7.89 -25.09 23.89
N ARG A 157 6.63 -25.23 24.31
CA ARG A 157 5.67 -26.16 23.71
C ARG A 157 4.44 -25.38 23.25
N PHE A 158 4.06 -25.54 21.99
CA PHE A 158 2.81 -25.03 21.43
C PHE A 158 1.87 -26.22 21.16
N GLY A 159 0.61 -26.11 21.59
CA GLY A 159 -0.39 -27.17 21.43
C GLY A 159 -1.76 -26.78 21.98
N SER A 160 -2.79 -27.56 21.65
CA SER A 160 -4.16 -27.37 22.12
C SER A 160 -4.21 -27.39 23.65
N GLY A 161 -4.57 -26.26 24.27
CA GLY A 161 -4.60 -26.09 25.73
C GLY A 161 -3.56 -25.10 26.29
N THR A 162 -2.83 -24.38 25.46
CA THR A 162 -1.95 -23.27 25.89
C THR A 162 -2.58 -21.93 25.50
N HIS A 163 -2.41 -20.86 26.30
CA HIS A 163 -2.87 -19.50 25.92
C HIS A 163 -2.26 -18.96 24.61
N LEU A 164 -1.26 -19.66 24.08
CA LEU A 164 -0.60 -19.33 22.82
C LEU A 164 -1.15 -20.13 21.63
N SER A 165 -2.13 -21.02 21.84
CA SER A 165 -2.77 -21.76 20.75
C SER A 165 -3.52 -20.84 19.78
N ASP A 166 -3.95 -19.67 20.25
CA ASP A 166 -4.60 -18.66 19.42
C ASP A 166 -3.64 -18.10 18.35
N PHE A 167 -2.33 -18.21 18.58
CA PHE A 167 -1.29 -17.85 17.59
C PHE A 167 -0.88 -19.02 16.68
N SER A 168 -1.40 -20.23 16.91
CA SER A 168 -0.92 -21.45 16.24
C SER A 168 -1.14 -21.45 14.73
N THR A 169 -2.11 -20.68 14.21
CA THR A 169 -2.39 -20.54 12.77
C THR A 169 -1.28 -19.80 12.01
N HIS A 170 -0.44 -19.03 12.71
CA HIS A 170 0.63 -18.21 12.12
C HIS A 170 2.03 -18.57 12.64
N LEU A 171 2.15 -19.66 13.40
CA LEU A 171 3.41 -20.14 13.95
C LEU A 171 4.12 -21.06 12.96
N THR A 172 5.33 -20.65 12.59
CA THR A 172 6.23 -21.37 11.71
C THR A 172 7.31 -22.03 12.55
N ILE A 173 7.26 -23.36 12.64
CA ILE A 173 8.30 -24.16 13.31
C ILE A 173 9.29 -24.65 12.26
N PHE A 174 10.57 -24.39 12.50
CA PHE A 174 11.66 -24.89 11.65
C PHE A 174 12.63 -25.74 12.47
N ASP A 175 13.45 -26.51 11.76
CA ASP A 175 14.55 -27.26 12.33
C ASP A 175 15.87 -26.54 11.99
N PRO A 176 16.63 -26.03 12.97
CA PRO A 176 17.90 -25.35 12.71
C PRO A 176 18.96 -26.26 12.08
N SER A 177 18.81 -27.58 12.21
CA SER A 177 19.70 -28.57 11.62
C SER A 177 19.27 -29.05 10.23
N ALA A 178 18.10 -28.60 9.75
CA ALA A 178 17.61 -28.97 8.43
C ALA A 178 18.47 -28.36 7.33
N ASN A 179 18.70 -29.13 6.27
CA ASN A 179 19.38 -28.64 5.07
C ASN A 179 18.43 -27.77 4.22
N SER A 180 18.97 -26.90 3.37
CA SER A 180 18.19 -25.96 2.53
C SER A 180 17.11 -26.61 1.64
N ASN A 181 17.29 -27.89 1.30
CA ASN A 181 16.35 -28.67 0.49
C ASN A 181 15.22 -29.33 1.30
N GLU A 182 15.29 -29.35 2.63
CA GLU A 182 14.29 -29.99 3.47
C GLU A 182 13.09 -29.07 3.73
N ALA A 183 11.89 -29.65 3.83
CA ALA A 183 10.65 -28.89 4.06
C ALA A 183 10.66 -28.10 5.38
N ASN A 184 11.44 -28.55 6.37
CA ASN A 184 11.56 -27.89 7.67
C ASN A 184 12.64 -26.79 7.70
N HIS A 185 13.30 -26.52 6.57
CA HIS A 185 14.26 -25.42 6.48
C HIS A 185 13.57 -24.07 6.60
N VAL A 186 14.22 -23.15 7.31
CA VAL A 186 13.71 -21.81 7.65
C VAL A 186 13.26 -21.01 6.42
N SER A 187 13.99 -21.04 5.30
CA SER A 187 13.63 -20.28 4.10
C SER A 187 12.35 -20.79 3.44
N LYS A 188 12.16 -22.12 3.35
CA LYS A 188 10.95 -22.72 2.77
C LYS A 188 9.73 -22.41 3.63
N ARG A 189 9.88 -22.62 4.93
CA ARG A 189 8.87 -22.35 5.94
C ARG A 189 8.44 -20.88 5.98
N LEU A 190 9.41 -19.96 5.87
CA LEU A 190 9.12 -18.52 5.80
C LEU A 190 8.39 -18.15 4.50
N LYS A 191 8.83 -18.65 3.35
CA LYS A 191 8.15 -18.42 2.06
C LYS A 191 6.70 -18.91 2.08
N GLU A 192 6.46 -20.13 2.59
CA GLU A 192 5.10 -20.66 2.77
C GLU A 192 4.23 -19.76 3.66
N SER A 193 4.80 -19.19 4.73
CA SER A 193 4.07 -18.29 5.64
C SER A 193 3.75 -16.94 4.99
N ILE A 194 4.70 -16.38 4.23
CA ILE A 194 4.50 -15.14 3.45
C ILE A 194 3.38 -15.36 2.42
N ASP A 195 3.41 -16.46 1.67
CA ASP A 195 2.39 -16.74 0.65
C ASP A 195 0.99 -16.90 1.28
N ARG A 196 0.88 -17.56 2.43
CA ARG A 196 -0.38 -17.67 3.18
C ARG A 196 -0.92 -16.33 3.68
N THR A 197 -0.03 -15.39 4.00
CA THR A 197 -0.39 -14.08 4.57
C THR A 197 -0.40 -12.96 3.53
N ARG A 198 -0.12 -13.26 2.26
CA ARG A 198 0.06 -12.28 1.18
C ARG A 198 -1.10 -11.31 1.01
N SER A 199 -2.34 -11.78 1.09
CA SER A 199 -3.53 -10.93 0.99
C SER A 199 -3.62 -9.91 2.14
N LEU A 200 -3.24 -10.30 3.35
CA LEU A 200 -3.21 -9.43 4.51
C LEU A 200 -2.11 -8.38 4.39
N ILE A 201 -0.94 -8.77 3.87
CA ILE A 201 0.20 -7.88 3.61
C ILE A 201 -0.17 -6.82 2.57
N LEU A 202 -0.82 -7.21 1.47
CA LEU A 202 -1.28 -6.28 0.45
C LEU A 202 -2.34 -5.29 0.98
N ASN A 203 -3.31 -5.77 1.76
CA ASN A 203 -4.30 -4.90 2.42
C ASN A 203 -3.63 -3.91 3.39
N GLU A 204 -2.63 -4.36 4.16
CA GLU A 204 -1.90 -3.46 5.06
C GLU A 204 -1.05 -2.45 4.29
N TYR A 205 -0.47 -2.84 3.16
CA TYR A 205 0.23 -1.92 2.26
C TYR A 205 -0.70 -0.85 1.68
N GLU A 206 -1.91 -1.21 1.27
CA GLU A 206 -2.94 -0.24 0.87
C GLU A 206 -3.29 0.71 2.02
N LYS A 207 -3.42 0.24 3.26
CA LYS A 207 -3.69 1.10 4.43
C LYS A 207 -2.53 2.05 4.76
N VAL A 208 -1.30 1.57 4.70
CA VAL A 208 -0.10 2.38 4.99
C VAL A 208 0.12 3.41 3.89
N ASN A 209 -0.03 3.03 2.62
CA ASN A 209 0.11 3.97 1.50
C ASN A 209 -1.08 4.93 1.40
N SER A 210 -2.31 4.50 1.67
CA SER A 210 -3.46 5.43 1.75
C SER A 210 -3.28 6.44 2.88
N LYS A 211 -2.65 6.10 4.01
CA LYS A 211 -2.26 7.06 5.06
C LYS A 211 -1.14 8.02 4.62
N SER A 212 -0.08 7.52 3.99
CA SER A 212 1.02 8.36 3.49
C SER A 212 0.55 9.34 2.41
N ILE A 213 -0.43 8.94 1.59
CA ILE A 213 -1.05 9.79 0.57
C ILE A 213 -2.03 10.77 1.22
N ALA A 214 -2.81 10.34 2.22
CA ALA A 214 -3.80 11.19 2.90
C ALA A 214 -3.19 12.31 3.77
N GLU A 215 -1.99 12.12 4.35
CA GLU A 215 -1.36 13.10 5.24
C GLU A 215 -0.56 14.20 4.49
N THR A 216 -0.26 14.02 3.20
CA THR A 216 0.43 15.02 2.35
C THR A 216 -0.45 15.64 1.27
N MET A 217 -1.65 15.11 1.04
CA MET A 217 -2.62 15.68 0.13
C MET A 217 -3.44 16.76 0.84
N PRO A 218 -3.52 18.00 0.30
CA PRO A 218 -4.47 18.99 0.80
C PRO A 218 -5.90 18.43 0.82
N ASP A 219 -6.75 18.89 1.74
CA ASP A 219 -8.13 18.38 1.95
C ASP A 219 -8.94 18.17 0.65
N TYR A 220 -8.71 19.01 -0.36
CA TYR A 220 -9.37 18.91 -1.67
C TYR A 220 -9.08 17.60 -2.42
N LEU A 221 -7.95 16.92 -2.18
CA LEU A 221 -7.59 15.66 -2.83
C LEU A 221 -8.26 14.44 -2.19
N GLN A 222 -8.56 14.50 -0.88
CA GLN A 222 -9.41 13.50 -0.24
C GLN A 222 -10.87 13.65 -0.68
N GLU A 223 -11.36 14.89 -0.74
CA GLU A 223 -12.66 15.23 -1.35
C GLU A 223 -12.71 14.69 -2.78
N TYR A 224 -11.65 14.91 -3.55
CA TYR A 224 -11.52 14.43 -4.93
C TYR A 224 -11.61 12.92 -5.08
N GLN A 225 -10.86 12.14 -4.28
CA GLN A 225 -10.91 10.68 -4.34
C GLN A 225 -12.33 10.16 -4.06
N LYS A 226 -13.00 10.73 -3.05
CA LYS A 226 -14.37 10.36 -2.70
C LYS A 226 -15.36 10.69 -3.83
N THR A 227 -15.27 11.88 -4.41
CA THR A 227 -16.16 12.30 -5.50
C THR A 227 -15.93 11.47 -6.76
N LEU A 228 -14.67 11.19 -7.11
CA LEU A 228 -14.32 10.27 -8.21
C LEU A 228 -14.88 8.87 -8.01
N PHE A 229 -14.74 8.33 -6.80
CA PHE A 229 -15.25 7.00 -6.47
C PHE A 229 -16.77 6.92 -6.67
N ASN A 230 -17.52 7.95 -6.29
CA ASN A 230 -18.96 8.00 -6.52
C ASN A 230 -19.29 8.00 -8.03
N ILE A 231 -18.63 8.85 -8.82
CA ILE A 231 -18.84 8.95 -10.26
C ILE A 231 -18.53 7.62 -10.97
N LEU A 232 -17.42 6.97 -10.60
CA LEU A 232 -17.05 5.66 -11.16
C LEU A 232 -18.08 4.58 -10.79
N ARG A 233 -18.64 4.62 -9.58
CA ARG A 233 -19.69 3.68 -9.19
C ARG A 233 -20.96 3.84 -10.01
N TYR A 234 -21.36 5.09 -10.28
CA TYR A 234 -22.48 5.39 -11.18
C TYR A 234 -22.21 4.88 -12.59
N TYR A 235 -21.01 5.14 -13.11
CA TYR A 235 -20.64 4.79 -14.49
C TYR A 235 -20.54 3.28 -14.72
N THR A 236 -19.99 2.55 -13.74
CA THR A 236 -19.89 1.09 -13.77
C THR A 236 -21.21 0.38 -13.47
N GLY A 237 -22.26 1.11 -13.09
CA GLY A 237 -23.55 0.55 -12.69
C GLY A 237 -23.51 -0.15 -11.33
N SER A 238 -22.49 0.09 -10.50
CA SER A 238 -22.39 -0.46 -9.13
C SER A 238 -23.12 0.37 -8.08
N ALA A 239 -23.75 1.47 -8.48
CA ALA A 239 -24.68 2.26 -7.69
C ALA A 239 -25.75 2.90 -8.59
N GLU A 240 -26.98 3.00 -8.09
CA GLU A 240 -28.01 3.84 -8.69
C GLU A 240 -27.71 5.33 -8.44
N PHE A 241 -28.21 6.17 -9.33
CA PHE A 241 -28.00 7.62 -9.29
C PHE A 241 -29.14 8.39 -9.95
N SER A 242 -29.29 9.63 -9.52
CA SER A 242 -30.20 10.64 -10.09
C SER A 242 -29.43 11.80 -10.70
N ALA A 243 -30.12 12.67 -11.45
CA ALA A 243 -29.52 13.90 -11.97
C ALA A 243 -28.93 14.78 -10.86
N THR A 244 -29.56 14.79 -9.68
CA THR A 244 -29.08 15.53 -8.51
C THR A 244 -27.80 14.96 -7.91
N ASP A 245 -27.60 13.64 -7.97
CA ASP A 245 -26.38 13.00 -7.48
C ASP A 245 -25.18 13.31 -8.38
N ILE A 246 -25.41 13.30 -9.71
CA ILE A 246 -24.40 13.72 -10.69
C ILE A 246 -24.08 15.20 -10.48
N GLU A 247 -25.10 16.06 -10.34
CA GLU A 247 -24.91 17.51 -10.19
C GLU A 247 -24.14 17.85 -8.91
N LYS A 248 -24.45 17.17 -7.80
CA LYS A 248 -23.67 17.27 -6.58
C LYS A 248 -22.20 16.90 -6.80
N SER A 249 -21.94 15.73 -7.39
CA SER A 249 -20.59 15.26 -7.66
C SER A 249 -19.83 16.19 -8.62
N TRP A 250 -20.54 16.76 -9.59
CA TRP A 250 -19.99 17.71 -10.55
C TRP A 250 -19.64 19.06 -9.91
N ASN A 251 -20.49 19.56 -9.01
CA ASN A 251 -20.20 20.79 -8.26
C ASN A 251 -19.03 20.59 -7.28
N GLU A 252 -18.96 19.44 -6.60
CA GLU A 252 -17.80 19.07 -5.77
C GLU A 252 -16.50 19.08 -6.61
N ILE A 253 -16.55 18.51 -7.82
CA ILE A 253 -15.44 18.60 -8.78
C ILE A 253 -15.06 20.06 -9.09
N LYS A 254 -16.03 20.89 -9.46
CA LYS A 254 -15.77 22.30 -9.81
C LYS A 254 -15.15 23.07 -8.65
N ASP A 255 -15.58 22.80 -7.42
CA ASP A 255 -14.99 23.38 -6.21
C ASP A 255 -13.55 22.90 -5.99
N ILE A 256 -13.25 21.62 -6.23
CA ILE A 256 -11.89 21.07 -6.14
C ILE A 256 -10.97 21.70 -7.19
N GLU A 257 -11.43 21.87 -8.44
CA GLU A 257 -10.65 22.56 -9.47
C GLU A 257 -10.31 23.99 -9.06
N LYS A 258 -11.28 24.69 -8.46
CA LYS A 258 -11.09 26.05 -7.96
C LYS A 258 -10.09 26.11 -6.80
N LYS A 259 -10.15 25.14 -5.87
CA LYS A 259 -9.22 25.04 -4.73
C LYS A 259 -7.82 24.64 -5.16
N SER A 260 -7.70 23.70 -6.09
CA SER A 260 -6.42 23.14 -6.54
C SER A 260 -5.71 24.00 -7.59
N GLY A 261 -6.45 24.86 -8.30
CA GLY A 261 -5.95 25.61 -9.45
C GLY A 261 -5.69 24.76 -10.70
N ASN A 262 -5.97 23.45 -10.62
CA ASN A 262 -5.75 22.50 -11.71
C ASN A 262 -7.09 22.03 -12.28
N LYS A 263 -7.17 22.01 -13.60
CA LYS A 263 -8.28 21.40 -14.33
C LYS A 263 -8.09 19.88 -14.39
N LEU A 264 -9.19 19.15 -14.28
CA LEU A 264 -9.19 17.70 -14.35
C LEU A 264 -8.94 17.18 -15.76
N PRO A 265 -8.51 15.91 -15.90
CA PRO A 265 -8.51 15.21 -17.19
C PRO A 265 -9.90 15.24 -17.86
N SER A 266 -9.94 15.30 -19.19
CA SER A 266 -11.20 15.28 -19.94
C SER A 266 -11.99 13.98 -19.73
N ASP A 267 -11.30 12.85 -19.52
CA ASP A 267 -11.90 11.53 -19.28
C ASP A 267 -12.95 11.54 -18.15
N ILE A 268 -12.70 12.31 -17.08
CA ILE A 268 -13.65 12.43 -15.98
C ILE A 268 -14.89 13.21 -16.42
N ARG A 269 -14.69 14.28 -17.20
CA ARG A 269 -15.80 15.08 -17.74
C ARG A 269 -16.64 14.26 -18.72
N THR A 270 -16.00 13.47 -19.58
CA THR A 270 -16.72 12.61 -20.53
C THR A 270 -17.52 11.52 -19.82
N ILE A 271 -17.01 11.00 -18.69
CA ILE A 271 -17.79 10.10 -17.81
C ILE A 271 -19.01 10.82 -17.25
N VAL A 272 -18.86 12.01 -16.66
CA VAL A 272 -19.97 12.79 -16.09
C VAL A 272 -21.02 13.11 -17.16
N ALA A 273 -20.60 13.54 -18.35
CA ALA A 273 -21.50 13.81 -19.47
C ALA A 273 -22.21 12.55 -19.98
N SER A 274 -21.52 11.41 -19.97
CA SER A 274 -22.11 10.10 -20.30
C SER A 274 -23.18 9.69 -19.28
N LEU A 275 -22.98 9.96 -17.99
CA LEU A 275 -23.98 9.67 -16.95
C LEU A 275 -25.29 10.43 -17.19
N TYR A 276 -25.22 11.73 -17.51
CA TYR A 276 -26.40 12.52 -17.87
C TYR A 276 -27.08 11.96 -19.13
N SER A 277 -26.31 11.58 -20.15
CA SER A 277 -26.83 10.97 -21.37
C SER A 277 -27.55 9.65 -21.08
N THR A 278 -27.00 8.82 -20.19
CA THR A 278 -27.63 7.56 -19.75
C THR A 278 -28.93 7.79 -18.97
N LEU A 279 -29.04 8.86 -18.15
CA LEU A 279 -30.31 9.19 -17.50
C LEU A 279 -31.38 9.56 -18.53
N SER A 280 -31.04 10.38 -19.53
CA SER A 280 -31.97 10.71 -20.62
C SER A 280 -32.44 9.46 -21.37
N GLU A 281 -31.54 8.50 -21.64
CA GLU A 281 -31.89 7.26 -22.34
C GLU A 281 -32.77 6.32 -21.53
N LYS A 282 -32.60 6.32 -20.20
CA LYS A 282 -33.41 5.50 -19.29
C LYS A 282 -34.75 6.15 -18.93
N ALA A 283 -34.86 7.47 -19.06
CA ALA A 283 -36.08 8.20 -18.73
C ALA A 283 -37.25 7.76 -19.62
N PRO A 284 -38.48 7.65 -19.08
CA PRO A 284 -39.65 7.36 -19.90
C PRO A 284 -39.80 8.40 -21.02
N TRP A 285 -40.04 7.97 -22.26
CA TRP A 285 -40.16 8.87 -23.43
C TRP A 285 -41.18 10.01 -23.28
N ARG A 286 -42.13 9.89 -22.35
CA ARG A 286 -43.11 10.93 -22.02
C ARG A 286 -42.54 12.06 -21.16
N ASN A 287 -41.43 11.85 -20.46
CA ASN A 287 -40.78 12.86 -19.65
C ASN A 287 -39.78 13.68 -20.48
N VAL A 288 -40.31 14.38 -21.50
CA VAL A 288 -39.49 15.11 -22.48
C VAL A 288 -38.67 16.22 -21.82
N GLU A 289 -39.20 16.87 -20.79
CA GLU A 289 -38.49 17.92 -20.05
C GLU A 289 -37.21 17.38 -19.38
N GLU A 290 -37.31 16.29 -18.63
CA GLU A 290 -36.14 15.65 -17.98
C GLU A 290 -35.12 15.17 -19.02
N ILE A 291 -35.58 14.53 -20.11
CA ILE A 291 -34.70 14.05 -21.19
C ILE A 291 -33.90 15.20 -21.79
N MET A 292 -34.56 16.31 -22.11
CA MET A 292 -33.93 17.48 -22.71
C MET A 292 -33.01 18.20 -21.73
N GLU A 293 -33.38 18.30 -20.45
CA GLU A 293 -32.53 18.91 -19.43
C GLU A 293 -31.23 18.14 -19.26
N ASN A 294 -31.32 16.82 -19.09
CA ASN A 294 -30.15 15.95 -18.93
C ASN A 294 -29.25 15.96 -20.19
N PHE A 295 -29.81 15.96 -21.41
CA PHE A 295 -29.01 16.14 -22.62
C PHE A 295 -28.35 17.52 -22.70
N SER A 296 -29.02 18.57 -22.23
CA SER A 296 -28.43 19.91 -22.16
C SER A 296 -27.25 19.95 -21.19
N LYS A 297 -27.38 19.34 -20.01
CA LYS A 297 -26.29 19.21 -19.03
C LYS A 297 -25.13 18.37 -19.59
N ALA A 298 -25.42 17.28 -20.29
CA ALA A 298 -24.40 16.48 -20.96
C ALA A 298 -23.61 17.29 -22.00
N LEU A 299 -24.29 18.09 -22.84
CA LEU A 299 -23.64 18.95 -23.82
C LEU A 299 -22.74 20.00 -23.17
N GLU A 300 -23.20 20.66 -22.09
CA GLU A 300 -22.38 21.62 -21.35
C GLU A 300 -21.05 20.99 -20.91
N VAL A 301 -21.11 19.81 -20.29
CA VAL A 301 -19.92 19.11 -19.79
C VAL A 301 -19.03 18.59 -20.93
N TYR A 302 -19.60 18.12 -22.05
CA TYR A 302 -18.81 17.71 -23.21
C TYR A 302 -18.10 18.88 -23.88
N TYR A 303 -18.73 20.06 -23.97
CA TYR A 303 -18.06 21.25 -24.49
C TYR A 303 -16.95 21.72 -23.57
N GLU A 304 -17.16 21.68 -22.25
CA GLU A 304 -16.06 21.90 -21.29
C GLU A 304 -14.93 20.87 -21.50
N ALA A 305 -15.25 19.59 -21.68
CA ALA A 305 -14.24 18.55 -21.93
C ALA A 305 -13.41 18.81 -23.20
N LEU A 306 -14.07 19.22 -24.28
CA LEU A 306 -13.44 19.49 -25.57
C LEU A 306 -12.45 20.67 -25.50
N GLU A 307 -12.76 21.70 -24.72
CA GLU A 307 -11.93 22.90 -24.56
C GLU A 307 -10.53 22.54 -24.03
N TYR A 308 -10.46 21.64 -23.06
CA TYR A 308 -9.21 21.31 -22.36
C TYR A 308 -8.50 20.07 -22.89
N GLU A 309 -9.08 19.33 -23.84
CA GLU A 309 -8.49 18.06 -24.28
C GLU A 309 -7.35 18.25 -25.30
N PRO A 310 -6.09 17.91 -24.99
CA PRO A 310 -5.00 18.03 -25.95
C PRO A 310 -4.98 16.95 -27.03
N ASP A 311 -5.47 15.74 -26.75
CA ASP A 311 -5.42 14.61 -27.67
C ASP A 311 -6.48 14.71 -28.77
N ARG A 312 -6.04 14.57 -30.03
CA ARG A 312 -6.93 14.71 -31.19
C ARG A 312 -7.93 13.55 -31.30
N ASN A 313 -7.56 12.35 -30.88
CA ASN A 313 -8.45 11.19 -30.97
C ASN A 313 -9.54 11.28 -29.90
N GLN A 314 -9.19 11.71 -28.69
CA GLN A 314 -10.17 11.98 -27.63
C GLN A 314 -11.11 13.13 -28.02
N LYS A 315 -10.60 14.21 -28.62
CA LYS A 315 -11.46 15.28 -29.17
C LYS A 315 -12.45 14.76 -30.21
N ALA A 316 -12.04 13.84 -31.07
CA ALA A 316 -12.92 13.21 -32.05
C ALA A 316 -14.01 12.35 -31.39
N ASP A 317 -13.69 11.59 -30.33
CA ASP A 317 -14.70 10.82 -29.59
C ASP A 317 -15.71 11.74 -28.90
N ILE A 318 -15.22 12.83 -28.28
CA ILE A 318 -16.08 13.85 -27.66
C ILE A 318 -17.01 14.47 -28.70
N GLN A 319 -16.50 14.84 -29.88
CA GLN A 319 -17.31 15.39 -30.96
C GLN A 319 -18.35 14.39 -31.47
N ARG A 320 -17.99 13.12 -31.62
CA ARG A 320 -18.95 12.06 -31.97
C ARG A 320 -20.07 11.96 -30.93
N LYS A 321 -19.74 11.97 -29.63
CA LYS A 321 -20.73 11.96 -28.53
C LYS A 321 -21.61 13.21 -28.51
N ILE A 322 -21.07 14.39 -28.82
CA ILE A 322 -21.85 15.63 -28.99
C ILE A 322 -22.85 15.47 -30.15
N GLY A 323 -22.39 14.87 -31.26
CA GLY A 323 -23.25 14.54 -32.41
C GLY A 323 -24.40 13.62 -32.02
N ASP A 324 -24.11 12.55 -31.26
CA ASP A 324 -25.11 11.59 -30.78
C ASP A 324 -26.20 12.30 -29.95
N ILE A 325 -25.82 13.24 -29.08
CA ILE A 325 -26.77 13.99 -28.26
C ILE A 325 -27.61 14.94 -29.10
N TYR A 326 -27.01 15.69 -30.04
CA TYR A 326 -27.80 16.58 -30.90
C TYR A 326 -28.76 15.80 -31.79
N TRP A 327 -28.35 14.64 -32.30
CA TRP A 327 -29.24 13.75 -33.03
C TRP A 327 -30.43 13.30 -32.17
N LYS A 328 -30.19 12.92 -30.91
CA LYS A 328 -31.26 12.57 -29.96
C LYS A 328 -32.16 13.77 -29.66
N LEU A 329 -31.61 14.95 -29.40
CA LEU A 329 -32.38 16.18 -29.18
C LEU A 329 -33.25 16.55 -30.39
N ALA A 330 -32.78 16.31 -31.61
CA ALA A 330 -33.55 16.55 -32.83
C ALA A 330 -34.86 15.76 -32.85
N GLN A 331 -34.93 14.59 -32.19
CA GLN A 331 -36.16 13.80 -32.10
C GLN A 331 -37.24 14.44 -31.23
N TYR A 332 -36.87 15.40 -30.37
CA TYR A 332 -37.78 16.05 -29.42
C TYR A 332 -38.06 17.52 -29.76
N ARG A 333 -37.06 18.28 -30.22
CA ARG A 333 -37.21 19.70 -30.57
C ARG A 333 -36.24 20.17 -31.65
N ASP A 334 -36.57 21.30 -32.27
CA ASP A 334 -35.70 22.05 -33.18
C ASP A 334 -34.97 21.17 -34.22
N ILE A 335 -35.68 20.20 -34.78
CA ILE A 335 -35.16 19.10 -35.63
C ILE A 335 -34.09 19.61 -36.59
N LYS A 336 -34.42 20.64 -37.38
CA LYS A 336 -33.52 21.16 -38.43
C LYS A 336 -32.22 21.71 -37.86
N GLU A 337 -32.28 22.40 -36.74
CA GLU A 337 -31.10 23.03 -36.14
C GLU A 337 -30.23 22.01 -35.41
N ASN A 338 -30.86 21.10 -34.67
CA ASN A 338 -30.15 20.03 -33.97
C ASN A 338 -29.52 19.03 -34.95
N CYS A 339 -30.17 18.67 -36.05
CA CYS A 339 -29.56 17.84 -37.09
C CYS A 339 -28.32 18.52 -37.71
N LYS A 340 -28.36 19.84 -37.96
CA LYS A 340 -27.18 20.57 -38.46
C LYS A 340 -26.02 20.53 -37.47
N LYS A 341 -26.30 20.71 -36.18
CA LYS A 341 -25.29 20.63 -35.12
C LYS A 341 -24.72 19.21 -34.99
N ALA A 342 -25.56 18.19 -35.10
CA ALA A 342 -25.13 16.80 -35.11
C ALA A 342 -24.18 16.49 -36.28
N ILE A 343 -24.58 16.86 -37.50
CA ILE A 343 -23.76 16.70 -38.72
C ILE A 343 -22.40 17.38 -38.54
N LYS A 344 -22.41 18.64 -38.10
CA LYS A 344 -21.16 19.38 -37.89
C LYS A 344 -20.23 18.67 -36.89
N ALA A 345 -20.77 18.17 -35.77
CA ALA A 345 -19.98 17.47 -34.77
C ALA A 345 -19.41 16.15 -35.32
N TYR A 346 -20.20 15.37 -36.07
CA TYR A 346 -19.71 14.16 -36.74
C TYR A 346 -18.64 14.47 -37.80
N GLU A 347 -18.81 15.52 -38.60
CA GLU A 347 -17.79 15.98 -39.56
C GLU A 347 -16.47 16.34 -38.86
N GLU A 348 -16.53 16.99 -37.69
CA GLU A 348 -15.34 17.29 -36.89
C GLU A 348 -14.65 16.02 -36.39
N ALA A 349 -15.39 14.98 -35.99
CA ALA A 349 -14.84 13.68 -35.63
C ALA A 349 -14.22 12.93 -36.83
N LEU A 350 -14.86 12.98 -38.00
CA LEU A 350 -14.40 12.34 -39.24
C LEU A 350 -13.12 12.96 -39.82
N ASN A 351 -12.76 14.18 -39.42
CA ASN A 351 -11.45 14.75 -39.75
C ASN A 351 -10.28 13.98 -39.09
N VAL A 352 -10.56 13.22 -38.02
CA VAL A 352 -9.57 12.42 -37.28
C VAL A 352 -9.80 10.93 -37.54
N TYR A 353 -11.04 10.48 -37.38
CA TYR A 353 -11.45 9.13 -37.73
C TYR A 353 -11.51 8.99 -39.24
N THR A 354 -10.40 8.55 -39.82
CA THR A 354 -10.29 8.27 -41.26
C THR A 354 -10.42 6.77 -41.50
N LEU A 355 -10.93 6.38 -42.67
CA LEU A 355 -11.09 4.97 -43.03
C LEU A 355 -9.76 4.20 -42.90
N GLU A 356 -8.63 4.84 -43.19
CA GLU A 356 -7.31 4.21 -43.16
C GLU A 356 -6.77 3.99 -41.75
N ARG A 357 -7.06 4.90 -40.80
CA ARG A 357 -6.48 4.85 -39.44
C ARG A 357 -7.43 4.30 -38.38
N PHE A 358 -8.72 4.56 -38.54
CA PHE A 358 -9.78 4.20 -37.58
C PHE A 358 -11.01 3.67 -38.33
N PRO A 359 -10.89 2.53 -39.04
CA PRO A 359 -11.96 2.04 -39.93
C PRO A 359 -13.28 1.81 -39.20
N MET A 360 -13.25 1.35 -37.95
CA MET A 360 -14.45 1.09 -37.15
C MET A 360 -15.11 2.39 -36.70
N ASP A 361 -14.34 3.32 -36.11
CA ASP A 361 -14.86 4.61 -35.65
C ASP A 361 -15.35 5.48 -36.81
N TYR A 362 -14.67 5.42 -37.96
CA TYR A 362 -15.11 6.04 -39.21
C TYR A 362 -16.47 5.49 -39.65
N ALA A 363 -16.60 4.18 -39.78
CA ALA A 363 -17.86 3.56 -40.21
C ALA A 363 -19.02 3.88 -39.27
N MET A 364 -18.76 3.87 -37.96
CA MET A 364 -19.78 4.20 -36.95
C MET A 364 -20.18 5.68 -36.97
N THR A 365 -19.26 6.58 -37.29
CA THR A 365 -19.52 8.03 -37.34
C THR A 365 -20.12 8.47 -38.69
N GLN A 366 -19.83 7.74 -39.76
CA GLN A 366 -20.30 8.05 -41.13
C GLN A 366 -21.71 7.51 -41.45
N ASN A 367 -22.15 6.46 -40.74
CA ASN A 367 -23.46 5.81 -40.89
C ASN A 367 -24.59 6.66 -40.33
#